data_AF-A0A7M2X3F1-F1
#
_entry.id   AF-A0A7M2X3F1-F1
#
_cell.length_a   1.000
_cell.length_b   1.000
_cell.length_c   1.000
_cell.angle_alpha   90.00
_cell.angle_beta   90.00
_cell.angle_gamma   90.00
#
_symmetry.space_group_name_H-M   'P 1'
#
loop_
_entity.id
_entity.type
_entity.pdbx_description
1 polymer ?
#
loop_
_entity_poly.entity_id
_entity_poly.type
_entity_poly.pdbx_seq_one_letter_code
_entity_poly.pdbx_strand_id
1 'polypeptide(L)'
;MIRTLKALVLTSSLLLAGGCASGSGDANFDAKIGSVKAGTPKSVVQRELGKPDEKKLAVAGATPAGLSPPTVQTGSRYETWTYLRGTKRFDIVMGGSTEHPGQWEVHSVSSRPADRAR
;
A
#
# COMPACT_ATOMS: atom_id res chain seq x y z
N MET A 1 -4.43 29.73 64.02
CA MET A 1 -3.10 30.10 63.53
C MET A 1 -2.37 28.84 63.09
N ILE A 2 -1.72 28.89 61.91
CA ILE A 2 -0.68 27.96 61.38
C ILE A 2 -1.23 26.58 60.90
N ARG A 3 -1.62 26.39 59.63
CA ARG A 3 -0.85 26.15 58.38
C ARG A 3 0.29 25.13 58.50
N THR A 4 0.08 23.92 57.97
CA THR A 4 1.18 23.15 57.36
C THR A 4 0.67 22.22 56.26
N LEU A 5 0.85 22.65 55.01
CA LEU A 5 0.92 21.76 53.84
C LEU A 5 2.24 20.99 53.90
N LYS A 6 2.22 19.68 53.66
CA LYS A 6 3.40 18.94 53.20
C LYS A 6 3.03 18.20 51.92
N ALA A 7 3.38 18.83 50.80
CA ALA A 7 3.62 18.14 49.55
C ALA A 7 4.89 17.30 49.72
N LEU A 8 4.81 16.01 49.38
CA LEU A 8 6.00 15.21 49.10
C LEU A 8 5.88 14.75 47.65
N VAL A 9 6.80 15.28 46.86
CA VAL A 9 6.98 15.06 45.43
C VAL A 9 7.90 13.84 45.23
N LEU A 10 7.82 13.28 44.02
CA LEU A 10 8.93 12.73 43.23
C LEU A 10 8.92 11.23 42.90
N THR A 11 8.69 11.00 41.60
CA THR A 11 9.44 10.11 40.70
C THR A 11 9.27 8.61 40.88
N SER A 12 8.17 8.09 40.32
CA SER A 12 8.23 6.79 39.65
C SER A 12 8.59 7.04 38.18
N SER A 13 9.81 6.66 37.86
CA SER A 13 10.40 6.63 36.53
C SER A 13 9.46 5.99 35.51
N LEU A 14 8.76 6.81 34.71
CA LEU A 14 8.26 6.34 33.44
C LEU A 14 9.48 6.15 32.54
N LEU A 15 9.95 4.91 32.48
CA LEU A 15 10.72 4.40 31.36
C LEU A 15 9.93 4.71 30.08
N LEU A 16 10.25 5.82 29.40
CA LEU A 16 9.99 5.97 27.97
C LEU A 16 10.98 5.08 27.21
N ALA A 17 10.91 3.78 27.47
CA ALA A 17 11.37 2.73 26.59
C ALA A 17 10.11 2.19 25.90
N GLY A 18 9.90 2.61 24.66
CA GLY A 18 8.69 2.32 23.89
C GLY A 18 8.66 3.31 22.75
N GLY A 19 9.68 3.32 21.90
CA GLY A 19 9.88 2.22 20.97
C GLY A 19 9.43 2.76 19.64
N CYS A 20 10.38 3.03 18.76
CA CYS A 20 10.11 3.33 17.37
C CYS A 20 9.38 2.13 16.76
N ALA A 21 8.05 2.05 16.90
CA ALA A 21 7.19 1.07 16.24
C ALA A 21 6.96 1.46 14.77
N SER A 22 7.99 1.99 14.11
CA SER A 22 7.93 2.42 12.71
C SER A 22 8.29 1.29 11.74
N GLY A 23 8.68 0.11 12.23
CA GLY A 23 9.28 -0.95 11.39
C GLY A 23 8.41 -2.18 11.09
N SER A 24 7.41 -2.50 11.92
CA SER A 24 6.68 -3.77 11.78
C SER A 24 5.62 -3.77 10.66
N GLY A 25 5.01 -2.61 10.38
CA GLY A 25 3.98 -2.48 9.35
C GLY A 25 4.55 -2.60 7.93
N ASP A 26 5.68 -1.94 7.68
CA ASP A 26 6.32 -1.91 6.37
C ASP A 26 7.01 -3.24 6.03
N ALA A 27 7.66 -3.90 7.00
CA ALA A 27 8.26 -5.22 6.77
C ALA A 27 7.22 -6.30 6.46
N ASN A 28 6.07 -6.27 7.15
CA ASN A 28 4.95 -7.17 6.85
C ASN A 28 4.32 -6.87 5.49
N PHE A 29 4.21 -5.59 5.12
CA PHE A 29 3.74 -5.20 3.80
C PHE A 29 4.69 -5.67 2.69
N ASP A 30 5.99 -5.43 2.82
CA ASP A 30 7.00 -5.81 1.82
C ASP A 30 7.00 -7.33 1.57
N ALA A 31 6.82 -8.14 2.62
CA ALA A 31 6.66 -9.58 2.48
C ALA A 31 5.39 -9.96 1.72
N LYS A 32 4.25 -9.34 2.07
CA LYS A 32 2.95 -9.62 1.43
C LYS A 32 2.92 -9.19 -0.03
N ILE A 33 3.44 -8.01 -0.36
CA ILE A 33 3.46 -7.55 -1.76
C ILE A 33 4.40 -8.38 -2.63
N GLY A 34 5.46 -8.94 -2.06
CA GLY A 34 6.32 -9.92 -2.74
C GLY A 34 5.60 -11.22 -3.15
N SER A 35 4.48 -11.55 -2.50
CA SER A 35 3.63 -12.68 -2.87
C SER A 35 2.63 -12.36 -3.98
N VAL A 36 2.37 -11.07 -4.25
CA VAL A 36 1.44 -10.63 -5.31
C VAL A 36 2.16 -10.65 -6.65
N LYS A 37 1.67 -11.47 -7.57
CA LYS A 37 2.23 -11.67 -8.92
C LYS A 37 1.12 -11.62 -9.97
N ALA A 38 1.49 -11.59 -11.25
CA ALA A 38 0.54 -11.76 -12.35
C ALA A 38 -0.32 -13.02 -12.13
N GLY A 39 -1.63 -12.93 -12.41
CA GLY A 39 -2.62 -13.96 -12.13
C GLY A 39 -3.19 -13.95 -10.71
N THR A 40 -2.64 -13.15 -9.78
CA THR A 40 -3.19 -13.08 -8.41
C THR A 40 -4.61 -12.47 -8.45
N PRO A 41 -5.63 -13.12 -7.86
CA PRO A 41 -6.98 -12.57 -7.85
C PRO A 41 -7.05 -11.27 -7.05
N LYS A 42 -7.85 -10.30 -7.52
CA LYS A 42 -8.07 -9.02 -6.83
C LYS A 42 -8.53 -9.18 -5.38
N SER A 43 -9.34 -10.20 -5.10
CA SER A 43 -9.80 -10.52 -3.74
C SER A 43 -8.64 -10.93 -2.81
N VAL A 44 -7.65 -11.64 -3.34
CA VAL A 44 -6.43 -12.00 -2.60
C VAL A 44 -5.60 -10.74 -2.32
N VAL A 45 -5.39 -9.89 -3.32
CA VAL A 45 -4.67 -8.61 -3.13
C VAL A 45 -5.32 -7.76 -2.04
N GLN A 46 -6.65 -7.64 -2.08
CA GLN A 46 -7.41 -6.88 -1.08
C GLN A 46 -7.32 -7.48 0.33
N ARG A 47 -7.32 -8.81 0.44
CA ARG A 47 -7.18 -9.50 1.73
C ARG A 47 -5.78 -9.34 2.31
N GLU A 48 -4.74 -9.50 1.49
CA GLU A 48 -3.36 -9.46 1.97
C GLU A 48 -2.89 -8.04 2.27
N LEU A 49 -3.09 -7.12 1.31
CA LEU A 49 -2.57 -5.74 1.36
C LEU A 49 -3.55 -4.72 1.92
N GLY A 50 -4.84 -5.08 2.00
CA GLY A 50 -5.89 -4.16 2.42
C GLY A 50 -6.24 -3.12 1.34
N LYS A 51 -6.83 -2.01 1.79
CA LYS A 51 -7.23 -0.90 0.92
C LYS A 51 -5.99 -0.17 0.38
N PRO A 52 -5.95 0.15 -0.93
CA PRO A 52 -4.87 0.96 -1.50
C PRO A 52 -4.98 2.43 -1.06
N ASP A 53 -3.85 3.13 -1.12
CA ASP A 53 -3.75 4.57 -0.87
C ASP A 53 -4.38 5.37 -2.03
N GLU A 54 -4.15 4.94 -3.28
CA GLU A 54 -4.85 5.47 -4.46
C GLU A 54 -5.45 4.33 -5.29
N LYS A 55 -6.58 4.61 -5.93
CA LYS A 55 -7.22 3.72 -6.90
C LYS A 55 -7.62 4.50 -8.15
N LYS A 56 -7.19 4.05 -9.33
CA LYS A 56 -7.52 4.65 -10.63
C LYS A 56 -8.12 3.61 -11.56
N LEU A 57 -9.22 3.94 -12.21
CA LEU A 57 -9.84 3.11 -13.25
C LEU A 57 -9.54 3.73 -14.61
N ALA A 58 -9.13 2.92 -15.58
CA ALA A 58 -8.82 3.35 -16.92
C ALA A 58 -9.20 2.28 -17.96
N VAL A 59 -9.08 2.63 -19.23
CA VAL A 59 -9.31 1.73 -20.37
C VAL A 59 -8.01 1.63 -21.16
N ALA A 60 -7.59 0.40 -21.46
CA ALA A 60 -6.38 0.13 -22.22
C ALA A 60 -6.48 0.67 -23.65
N GLY A 61 -5.44 1.35 -24.13
CA GLY A 61 -5.42 1.95 -25.46
C GLY A 61 -6.04 3.34 -25.57
N ALA A 62 -6.60 3.90 -24.48
CA ALA A 62 -6.95 5.32 -24.40
C ALA A 62 -5.76 6.21 -23.97
N THR A 63 -4.56 5.64 -23.91
CA THR A 63 -3.35 6.32 -23.40
C THR A 63 -2.72 7.20 -24.50
N PRO A 64 -2.37 8.47 -24.23
CA PRO A 64 -1.57 9.29 -25.14
C PRO A 64 -0.25 8.59 -25.51
N ALA A 65 0.22 8.81 -26.73
CA ALA A 65 1.47 8.23 -27.22
C ALA A 65 2.64 8.52 -26.24
N GLY A 66 3.40 7.47 -25.87
CA GLY A 66 4.62 7.61 -25.06
C GLY A 66 4.62 6.92 -23.70
N LEU A 67 3.50 6.32 -23.28
CA LEU A 67 3.44 5.46 -22.10
C LEU A 67 3.26 4.00 -22.50
N SER A 68 4.09 3.10 -21.94
CA SER A 68 3.92 1.67 -22.16
C SER A 68 2.51 1.27 -21.73
N PRO A 69 1.69 0.68 -22.62
CA PRO A 69 0.37 0.23 -22.25
C PRO A 69 0.53 -0.83 -21.15
N PRO A 70 -0.35 -0.84 -20.13
CA PRO A 70 -0.41 -1.96 -19.21
C PRO A 70 -0.63 -3.25 -20.02
N THR A 71 -0.11 -4.38 -19.54
CA THR A 71 -0.21 -5.71 -20.17
C THR A 71 -1.64 -6.27 -20.12
N VAL A 72 -2.63 -5.45 -20.43
CA VAL A 72 -4.05 -5.79 -20.50
C VAL A 72 -4.50 -5.63 -21.95
N GLN A 73 -5.49 -6.42 -22.36
CA GLN A 73 -6.02 -6.36 -23.72
C GLN A 73 -6.56 -4.94 -24.05
N THR A 74 -6.17 -4.39 -25.20
CA THR A 74 -6.66 -3.10 -25.71
C THR A 74 -8.19 -3.03 -25.66
N GLY A 75 -8.75 -1.89 -25.24
CA GLY A 75 -10.19 -1.69 -25.06
C GLY A 75 -10.73 -2.25 -23.74
N SER A 76 -9.94 -3.02 -22.98
CA SER A 76 -10.36 -3.55 -21.69
C SER A 76 -10.19 -2.53 -20.57
N ARG A 77 -11.09 -2.59 -19.58
CA ARG A 77 -10.97 -1.84 -18.34
C ARG A 77 -9.85 -2.42 -17.47
N TYR A 78 -9.06 -1.56 -16.86
CA TYR A 78 -8.07 -1.93 -15.86
C TYR A 78 -8.11 -0.96 -14.67
N GLU A 79 -7.70 -1.44 -13.51
CA GLU A 79 -7.55 -0.66 -12.29
C GLU A 79 -6.06 -0.63 -11.92
N THR A 80 -5.57 0.54 -11.54
CA THR A 80 -4.28 0.69 -10.87
C THR A 80 -4.52 0.97 -9.41
N TRP A 81 -4.00 0.11 -8.54
CA TRP A 81 -3.99 0.28 -7.10
C TRP A 81 -2.59 0.66 -6.66
N THR A 82 -2.49 1.75 -5.91
CA THR A 82 -1.22 2.29 -5.44
C THR A 82 -1.13 2.15 -3.93
N TYR A 83 0.03 1.69 -3.47
CA TYR A 83 0.40 1.65 -2.06
C TYR A 83 1.65 2.50 -1.82
N LEU A 84 1.60 3.39 -0.85
CA LEU A 84 2.72 4.25 -0.42
C LEU A 84 3.26 3.73 0.91
N ARG A 85 4.53 3.34 0.95
CA ARG A 85 5.20 2.82 2.15
C ARG A 85 6.54 3.51 2.31
N GLY A 86 6.63 4.41 3.28
CA GLY A 86 7.79 5.27 3.46
C GLY A 86 8.18 5.99 2.16
N THR A 87 9.35 5.67 1.63
CA THR A 87 9.90 6.25 0.38
C THR A 87 9.64 5.40 -0.86
N LYS A 88 8.79 4.37 -0.77
CA LYS A 88 8.45 3.49 -1.89
C LYS A 88 7.00 3.67 -2.30
N ARG A 89 6.77 3.63 -3.61
CA ARG A 89 5.46 3.52 -4.24
C ARG A 89 5.38 2.18 -4.94
N PHE A 90 4.30 1.46 -4.69
CA PHE A 90 3.98 0.21 -5.37
C PHE A 90 2.70 0.39 -6.18
N ASP A 91 2.77 0.11 -7.47
CA ASP A 91 1.64 0.19 -8.38
C ASP A 91 1.28 -1.23 -8.86
N ILE A 92 0.05 -1.66 -8.57
CA ILE A 92 -0.52 -2.94 -8.98
C ILE A 92 -1.56 -2.67 -10.06
N VAL A 93 -1.33 -3.20 -11.25
CA VAL A 93 -2.29 -3.13 -12.36
C VAL A 93 -3.11 -4.41 -12.36
N MET A 94 -4.44 -4.25 -12.32
CA MET A 94 -5.40 -5.33 -12.40
C MET A 94 -6.33 -5.14 -13.59
N GLY A 95 -6.77 -6.22 -14.20
CA GLY A 95 -7.68 -6.24 -15.34
C GLY A 95 -8.59 -7.45 -15.26
N GLY A 96 -9.48 -7.59 -16.25
CA GLY A 96 -10.27 -8.81 -16.42
C GLY A 96 -9.35 -10.03 -16.53
N SER A 97 -9.72 -11.12 -15.86
CA SER A 97 -8.96 -12.36 -15.90
C SER A 97 -9.18 -13.08 -17.23
N THR A 98 -8.09 -13.56 -17.82
CA THR A 98 -8.14 -14.37 -19.04
C THR A 98 -8.50 -15.83 -18.76
N GLU A 99 -8.15 -16.34 -17.57
CA GLU A 99 -8.41 -17.71 -17.13
C GLU A 99 -9.76 -17.86 -16.42
N HIS A 100 -10.26 -16.79 -15.78
CA HIS A 100 -11.48 -16.80 -14.99
C HIS A 100 -12.44 -15.67 -15.41
N PRO A 101 -13.32 -15.92 -16.41
CA PRO A 101 -14.25 -14.91 -16.90
C PRO A 101 -15.08 -14.25 -15.80
N GLY A 102 -15.14 -12.91 -15.81
CA GLY A 102 -15.85 -12.12 -14.82
C GLY A 102 -15.06 -11.81 -13.54
N GLN A 103 -13.87 -12.39 -13.38
CA GLN A 103 -12.96 -12.08 -12.28
C GLN A 103 -11.92 -11.02 -12.67
N TRP A 104 -11.36 -10.37 -11.67
CA TRP A 104 -10.25 -9.44 -11.84
C TRP A 104 -8.97 -10.05 -11.28
N GLU A 105 -7.89 -9.97 -12.03
CA GLU A 105 -6.58 -10.48 -11.65
C GLU A 105 -5.50 -9.43 -11.83
N VAL A 106 -4.37 -9.62 -11.16
CA VAL A 106 -3.17 -8.81 -11.32
C VAL A 106 -2.54 -9.12 -12.68
N HIS A 107 -2.22 -8.08 -13.44
CA HIS A 107 -1.47 -8.16 -14.68
C HIS A 107 -0.01 -7.76 -14.48
N SER A 108 0.23 -6.75 -13.64
CA SER A 108 1.59 -6.34 -13.30
C SER A 108 1.68 -5.73 -11.91
N VAL A 109 2.87 -5.85 -11.31
CA VAL A 109 3.26 -5.19 -10.07
C VAL A 109 4.56 -4.47 -10.36
N SER A 110 4.63 -3.19 -10.03
CA SER A 110 5.85 -2.40 -10.14
C SER A 110 6.11 -1.63 -8.85
N SER A 111 7.38 -1.36 -8.57
CA SER A 111 7.81 -0.57 -7.43
C SER A 111 8.78 0.51 -7.89
N ARG A 112 8.61 1.72 -7.39
CA ARG A 112 9.50 2.86 -7.66
C ARG A 112 9.68 3.71 -6.40
N PRO A 113 10.72 4.55 -6.32
CA PRO A 113 10.79 5.57 -5.29
C PRO A 113 9.50 6.40 -5.32
N ALA A 114 8.92 6.65 -4.15
CA ALA A 114 7.85 7.63 -4.02
C ALA A 114 8.43 8.99 -4.38
N ASP A 115 7.77 9.73 -5.27
CA ASP A 115 8.14 11.11 -5.58
C ASP A 115 8.05 11.89 -4.27
N ARG A 116 9.20 12.13 -3.63
CA ARG A 116 9.28 12.92 -2.40
C ARG A 116 8.88 14.32 -2.82
N ALA A 117 7.66 14.74 -2.44
CA ALA A 117 7.30 16.14 -2.51
C ALA A 117 8.40 16.92 -1.77
N ARG A 118 9.18 17.67 -2.55
CA ARG A 118 10.14 18.63 -2.02
C ARG A 118 9.37 19.80 -1.42
#